data_AF-A0A1Z8A0B9-F1
#
_entry.id   AF-A0A1Z8A0B9-F1
#
_cell.length_a   1.000
_cell.length_b   1.000
_cell.length_c   1.000
_cell.angle_alpha   90.00
_cell.angle_beta   90.00
_cell.angle_gamma   90.00
#
_symmetry.space_group_name_H-M   'P 1'
#
loop_
_entity.id
_entity.type
_entity.pdbx_description
1 polymer ?
#
loop_
_entity_poly.entity_id
_entity_poly.type
_entity_poly.pdbx_seq_one_letter_code
_entity_poly.pdbx_strand_id
1 'polypeptide(L)'
;MMAGTGLARTAPRMLQVLWRHVLPWLARMLPDTSTPERSGKIAAWIVASKDLEGLSGVIFSFDGKPSRNVWDKVFDSEIGRSVMNDSMELLNTLR
;
A
#
# COMPACT_ATOMS: atom_id res chain seq x y z
N MET A 1 -5.79 -4.97 1.58
CA MET A 1 -5.71 -4.35 2.94
C MET A 1 -4.69 -5.10 3.81
N MET A 2 -4.07 -4.45 4.80
CA MET A 2 -3.19 -5.08 5.81
C MET A 2 -3.87 -5.06 7.19
N ALA A 3 -4.77 -6.01 7.42
CA ALA A 3 -5.41 -6.22 8.72
C ALA A 3 -4.36 -6.44 9.83
N GLY A 4 -4.59 -5.89 11.02
CA GLY A 4 -3.65 -6.01 12.15
C GLY A 4 -2.53 -4.96 12.19
N THR A 5 -2.41 -4.08 11.18
CA THR A 5 -1.57 -2.87 11.28
C THR A 5 -2.21 -1.80 12.19
N GLY A 6 -1.42 -0.80 12.59
CA GLY A 6 -1.91 0.36 13.36
C GLY A 6 -2.85 1.31 12.60
N LEU A 7 -3.31 0.96 11.39
CA LEU A 7 -4.20 1.81 10.58
C LEU A 7 -5.51 2.16 11.30
N ALA A 8 -6.07 1.24 12.09
CA ALA A 8 -7.28 1.47 12.88
C ALA A 8 -7.04 2.16 14.24
N ARG A 9 -5.86 2.73 14.51
CA ARG A 9 -5.51 3.28 15.84
C ARG A 9 -6.43 4.40 16.34
N THR A 10 -7.08 5.12 15.43
CA THR A 10 -8.03 6.21 15.74
C THR A 10 -9.49 5.73 15.76
N ALA A 11 -9.76 4.47 15.40
CA ALA A 11 -11.10 3.91 15.40
C ALA A 11 -11.59 3.64 16.84
N PRO A 12 -12.91 3.55 17.08
CA PRO A 12 -13.47 3.13 18.37
C PRO A 12 -12.89 1.78 18.84
N ARG A 13 -12.70 1.59 20.15
CA ARG A 13 -12.02 0.42 20.73
C ARG A 13 -12.58 -0.92 20.23
N MET A 14 -13.89 -1.02 20.06
CA MET A 14 -14.54 -2.22 19.51
C MET A 14 -14.06 -2.55 18.08
N LEU A 15 -13.94 -1.54 17.23
CA LEU A 15 -13.38 -1.70 15.88
C LEU A 15 -11.88 -2.05 15.93
N GLN A 16 -11.12 -1.52 16.88
CA GLN A 16 -9.71 -1.89 17.03
C GLN A 16 -9.54 -3.37 17.38
N VAL A 17 -10.41 -3.92 18.24
CA VAL A 17 -10.40 -5.34 18.59
C VAL A 17 -10.75 -6.21 17.38
N LEU A 18 -11.81 -5.86 16.64
CA LEU A 18 -12.19 -6.52 15.39
C LEU A 18 -11.04 -6.47 14.37
N TRP A 19 -10.40 -5.31 14.22
CA TRP A 19 -9.28 -5.09 13.31
C TRP A 19 -8.03 -5.93 13.65
N ARG A 20 -7.74 -6.10 14.94
CA ARG A 20 -6.55 -6.83 15.41
C ARG A 20 -6.74 -8.33 15.52
N HIS A 21 -7.96 -8.82 15.81
CA HIS A 21 -8.18 -10.24 16.14
C HIS A 21 -9.05 -10.98 15.11
N VAL A 22 -10.06 -10.31 14.55
CA VAL A 22 -11.04 -10.97 13.67
C VAL A 22 -10.63 -10.82 12.20
N LEU A 23 -10.23 -9.62 11.81
CA LEU A 23 -9.85 -9.32 10.43
C LEU A 23 -8.61 -10.10 9.92
N PRO A 24 -7.56 -10.41 10.72
CA PRO A 24 -6.46 -11.24 10.23
C PRO A 24 -6.87 -12.68 9.87
N TRP A 25 -7.89 -13.21 10.55
CA TRP A 25 -8.45 -14.52 10.23
C TRP A 25 -9.27 -14.46 8.94
N LEU A 26 -10.16 -13.46 8.82
CA LEU A 26 -10.95 -13.23 7.61
C LEU A 26 -10.11 -12.84 6.40
N ALA A 27 -9.00 -12.12 6.60
CA ALA A 27 -8.07 -11.71 5.56
C ALA A 27 -7.43 -12.89 4.81
N ARG A 28 -7.43 -14.11 5.39
CA ARG A 28 -6.98 -15.31 4.68
C ARG A 28 -7.96 -15.75 3.58
N MET A 29 -9.24 -15.40 3.69
CA MET A 29 -10.29 -15.80 2.75
C MET A 29 -10.70 -14.68 1.79
N LEU A 30 -10.39 -13.43 2.12
CA LEU A 30 -10.76 -12.28 1.31
C LEU A 30 -9.75 -12.05 0.17
N PRO A 31 -10.21 -11.89 -1.09
CA PRO A 31 -9.34 -11.54 -2.21
C PRO A 31 -8.67 -10.18 -1.95
N ASP A 32 -7.43 -10.01 -2.42
CA ASP A 32 -6.63 -8.80 -2.27
C ASP A 32 -6.34 -8.34 -0.83
N THR A 33 -6.30 -9.30 0.10
CA THR A 33 -5.93 -9.07 1.49
C THR A 33 -4.61 -9.74 1.83
N SER A 34 -3.77 -9.03 2.59
CA SER A 34 -2.46 -9.51 2.99
C SER A 34 -2.26 -9.32 4.49
N THR A 35 -1.27 -10.01 5.05
CA THR A 35 -0.84 -9.82 6.43
C THR A 35 0.32 -8.80 6.50
N PRO A 36 0.57 -8.20 7.67
CA PRO A 36 1.70 -7.31 7.88
C PRO A 36 3.04 -7.95 7.51
N GLU A 37 3.26 -9.18 7.96
CA GLU A 37 4.47 -9.96 7.72
C GLU A 37 4.69 -10.25 6.23
N ARG A 38 3.65 -10.72 5.52
CA ARG A 38 3.75 -11.04 4.09
C ARG A 38 4.08 -9.80 3.26
N SER A 39 3.38 -8.70 3.52
CA SER A 39 3.61 -7.46 2.76
C SER A 39 4.97 -6.85 3.09
N GLY A 40 5.42 -6.94 4.35
CA GLY A 40 6.75 -6.50 4.77
C GLY A 40 7.87 -7.29 4.08
N LYS A 41 7.72 -8.62 3.96
CA LYS A 41 8.67 -9.47 3.24
C LYS A 41 8.79 -9.08 1.76
N ILE A 42 7.66 -8.81 1.10
CA ILE A 42 7.66 -8.36 -0.30
C ILE A 42 8.26 -6.96 -0.42
N ALA A 43 7.94 -6.02 0.47
CA ALA A 43 8.56 -4.70 0.47
C ALA A 43 10.09 -4.77 0.63
N ALA A 44 10.57 -5.60 1.55
CA ALA A 44 12.01 -5.84 1.73
C ALA A 44 12.64 -6.45 0.48
N TRP A 45 11.97 -7.41 -0.18
CA TRP A 45 12.42 -7.97 -1.43
C TRP A 45 12.46 -6.92 -2.55
N ILE A 46 11.45 -6.05 -2.69
CA ILE A 46 11.43 -5.00 -3.72
C ILE A 46 12.64 -4.06 -3.60
N VAL A 47 13.00 -3.70 -2.36
CA VAL A 47 14.13 -2.79 -2.09
C VAL A 47 15.48 -3.47 -2.29
N ALA A 48 15.61 -4.75 -1.95
CA ALA A 48 16.90 -5.45 -1.90
C ALA A 48 17.19 -6.36 -3.12
N SER A 49 16.19 -6.63 -3.96
CA SER A 49 16.33 -7.56 -5.08
C SER A 49 17.15 -6.95 -6.22
N LYS A 50 18.23 -7.64 -6.60
CA LYS A 50 19.01 -7.31 -7.80
C LYS A 50 18.23 -7.56 -9.10
N ASP A 51 17.25 -8.47 -9.06
CA ASP A 51 16.43 -8.80 -10.23
C ASP A 51 15.50 -7.64 -10.63
N LEU A 52 15.34 -6.65 -9.74
CA LEU A 52 14.54 -5.44 -9.97
C LEU A 52 15.39 -4.21 -10.27
N GLU A 53 16.71 -4.37 -10.36
CA GLU A 53 17.62 -3.26 -10.62
C GLU A 53 17.36 -2.71 -12.04
N GLY A 54 17.05 -1.41 -12.13
CA GLY A 54 16.69 -0.74 -13.38
C GLY A 54 15.21 -0.85 -13.79
N LEU A 55 14.39 -1.65 -13.09
CA LEU A 55 12.95 -1.67 -13.27
C LEU A 55 12.31 -0.48 -12.54
N SER A 56 11.57 0.36 -13.27
CA SER A 56 10.86 1.51 -12.71
C SER A 56 9.40 1.53 -13.17
N GLY A 57 8.54 2.20 -12.39
CA GLY A 57 7.12 2.34 -12.71
C GLY A 57 6.28 1.06 -12.52
N VAL A 58 6.84 -0.02 -11.99
CA VAL A 58 6.10 -1.27 -11.76
C VAL A 58 5.46 -1.28 -10.38
N ILE A 59 4.15 -1.54 -10.33
CA ILE A 59 3.40 -1.71 -9.07
C ILE A 59 3.26 -3.20 -8.79
N PHE A 60 3.84 -3.66 -7.68
CA PHE A 60 3.79 -5.05 -7.26
C PHE A 60 2.65 -5.29 -6.26
N SER A 61 1.98 -6.44 -6.38
CA SER A 61 1.07 -6.95 -5.36
C SER A 61 1.81 -7.67 -4.23
N PHE A 62 1.11 -7.97 -3.14
CA PHE A 62 1.63 -8.66 -1.96
C PHE A 62 2.07 -10.12 -2.19
N ASP A 63 1.95 -10.62 -3.42
CA ASP A 63 2.48 -11.89 -3.89
C ASP A 63 3.82 -11.76 -4.63
N GLY A 64 4.35 -10.54 -4.75
CA GLY A 64 5.62 -10.26 -5.42
C GLY A 64 5.52 -10.24 -6.95
N LYS A 65 4.31 -10.22 -7.51
CA LYS A 65 4.08 -10.13 -8.97
C LYS A 65 3.59 -8.73 -9.34
N PRO A 66 3.72 -8.32 -10.62
CA PRO A 66 3.05 -7.11 -11.10
C PRO A 66 1.55 -7.19 -10.83
N SER A 67 1.01 -6.17 -10.19
CA SER A 67 -0.39 -6.11 -9.79
C SER A 67 -1.29 -6.03 -11.03
N ARG A 68 -2.35 -6.84 -11.05
CA ARG A 68 -3.34 -6.85 -12.14
C ARG A 68 -4.47 -5.85 -11.93
N ASN A 69 -4.66 -5.39 -10.69
CA ASN A 69 -5.80 -4.57 -10.28
C ASN A 69 -5.39 -3.11 -10.03
N VAL A 70 -4.50 -2.59 -10.89
CA VAL A 70 -4.11 -1.18 -10.84
C VAL A 70 -5.05 -0.37 -11.72
N TRP A 71 -5.58 0.73 -11.19
CA TRP A 71 -6.39 1.64 -12.00
C TRP A 71 -5.53 2.34 -13.05
N ASP A 72 -6.01 2.43 -14.28
CA ASP A 72 -5.27 3.03 -15.40
C ASP A 72 -4.80 4.47 -15.11
N LYS A 73 -5.60 5.22 -14.34
CA LYS A 73 -5.29 6.59 -13.92
C LYS A 73 -4.02 6.70 -13.07
N VAL A 74 -3.55 5.62 -12.46
CA VAL A 74 -2.31 5.63 -11.68
C VAL A 74 -1.08 5.93 -12.56
N PHE A 75 -1.15 5.58 -13.84
CA PHE A 75 -0.08 5.84 -14.82
C PHE A 75 -0.30 7.12 -15.62
N ASP A 76 -1.34 7.89 -15.30
CA ASP A 76 -1.63 9.16 -15.95
C ASP A 76 -0.63 10.23 -15.50
N SER A 77 0.23 10.64 -16.45
CA SER A 77 1.29 11.61 -16.18
C SER A 77 0.78 13.04 -15.93
N GLU A 78 -0.40 13.40 -16.43
CA GLU A 78 -0.99 14.72 -16.19
C GLU A 78 -1.53 14.78 -14.75
N ILE A 79 -2.24 13.73 -14.33
CA ILE A 79 -2.69 13.60 -12.94
C ILE A 79 -1.48 13.58 -12.00
N GLY A 80 -0.46 12.78 -12.30
CA GLY A 80 0.76 12.72 -11.49
C GLY A 80 1.47 14.08 -11.36
N ARG A 81 1.54 14.85 -12.45
CA ARG A 81 2.14 16.19 -12.45
C ARG A 81 1.30 17.19 -11.64
N SER A 82 -0.02 17.18 -11.78
CA SER A 82 -0.93 18.04 -11.00
C SER A 82 -0.75 17.80 -9.51
N VAL A 83 -0.87 16.53 -9.09
CA VAL A 83 -0.74 16.16 -7.67
C VAL A 83 0.60 16.59 -7.09
N MET A 84 1.70 16.45 -7.85
CA MET A 84 3.02 16.89 -7.42
C MET A 84 3.10 18.41 -7.24
N ASN A 85 2.61 19.18 -8.22
CA ASN A 85 2.63 20.64 -8.15
C ASN A 85 1.79 21.16 -6.98
N ASP A 86 0.56 20.67 -6.84
CA ASP A 86 -0.38 21.07 -5.80
C ASP A 86 0.21 20.73 -4.40
N SER A 87 0.87 19.58 -4.27
CA SER A 87 1.54 19.18 -3.03
C SER A 87 2.69 20.11 -2.66
N MET A 88 3.51 20.52 -3.63
CA MET A 88 4.64 21.42 -3.39
C MET A 88 4.17 22.84 -3.04
N GLU A 89 3.09 23.30 -3.67
CA GLU A 89 2.46 24.58 -3.33
C GLU A 89 1.94 24.58 -1.88
N LEU A 90 1.23 23.53 -1.47
CA LEU A 90 0.77 23.35 -0.09
C LEU A 90 1.92 23.35 0.92
N LEU A 91 2.99 22.59 0.63
CA LEU A 91 4.16 22.52 1.53
C LEU A 91 4.90 23.85 1.65
N ASN A 92 4.98 24.63 0.56
CA ASN A 92 5.57 25.96 0.60
C ASN A 92 4.69 26.97 1.36
N THR A 93 3.37 26.80 1.33
CA THR A 93 2.41 27.66 2.04
C THR A 93 2.40 27.42 3.56
N LEU A 94 2.82 26.23 4.00
CA LEU A 94 2.95 25.86 5.42
C LEU A 94 4.27 26.30 6.06
N ARG A 95 5.18 26.92 5.29
CA ARG A 95 6.50 27.36 5.74
C ARG A 95 6.55 28.87 5.98
#